data_AF-A0A3C0AV67-F1
#
_entry.id   AF-A0A3C0AV67-F1
#
_cell.length_a   1.000
_cell.length_b   1.000
_cell.length_c   1.000
_cell.angle_alpha   90.00
_cell.angle_beta   90.00
_cell.angle_gamma   90.00
#
_symmetry.space_group_name_H-M   'P 1'
#
loop_
_entity.id
_entity.type
_entity.pdbx_description
1 polymer ?
#
loop_
_entity_poly.entity_id
_entity_poly.type
_entity_poly.pdbx_seq_one_letter_code
_entity_poly.pdbx_strand_id
1 'polypeptide(L)'
;AYAADDDVADADDACDAEAPEASEAAEASDVAEAPDDVGGKSALDAGILPRLYTPQSVVGSVTAEGSAQSGLPEGTRVFAGFGDAGATTFASGVAAPGQYNINLGTSGWIATVSRHPFTDKPGAANLAFGVSPDFVNAVPFLNAGDVHKWAVSTFADGDYDKAHALLESSVPGAHGVLCLPYLVGERFPVMNAAIRGAFVGVGPDSTRADMLRAALEGVAFSIR
;
A
#
# COMPACT_ATOMS: atom_id res chain seq x y z
N ALA A 1 -4.02 19.21 14.05
CA ALA A 1 -3.65 20.16 15.11
C ALA A 1 -4.40 19.85 16.40
N TYR A 2 -3.94 18.86 17.17
CA TYR A 2 -4.39 18.57 18.54
C TYR A 2 -3.23 18.26 19.49
N ALA A 3 -2.00 18.46 19.01
CA ALA A 3 -0.75 18.23 19.70
C ALA A 3 0.34 19.08 19.01
N ALA A 4 1.16 19.77 19.81
CA ALA A 4 2.26 20.66 19.43
C ALA A 4 1.85 21.99 18.76
N ASP A 5 2.51 23.08 19.19
CA ASP A 5 2.42 24.42 18.60
C ASP A 5 3.14 24.54 17.23
N ASP A 6 3.75 23.46 16.76
CA ASP A 6 4.51 23.39 15.49
C ASP A 6 3.81 22.43 14.51
N ASP A 7 3.86 22.77 13.21
CA ASP A 7 3.47 21.85 12.14
C ASP A 7 4.51 20.71 12.04
N VAL A 8 4.05 19.47 12.20
CA VAL A 8 4.88 18.26 12.26
C VAL A 8 4.37 17.24 11.25
N ALA A 9 5.31 16.61 10.54
CA ALA A 9 5.07 15.43 9.71
C ALA A 9 6.06 14.33 10.06
N ASP A 10 5.66 13.08 9.82
CA ASP A 10 6.59 11.96 9.82
C ASP A 10 7.37 11.92 8.49
N ALA A 11 8.56 11.32 8.51
CA ALA A 11 9.39 11.14 7.31
C ALA A 11 8.71 10.29 6.22
N ASP A 12 7.80 9.38 6.59
CA ASP A 12 6.97 8.58 5.68
C ASP A 12 6.09 9.47 4.78
N ASP A 13 5.29 10.36 5.38
CA ASP A 13 4.38 11.27 4.67
C ASP A 13 5.12 12.27 3.75
N ALA A 14 6.38 12.59 4.05
CA ALA A 14 7.20 13.49 3.25
C ALA A 14 7.74 12.84 1.96
N CYS A 15 7.81 11.51 1.91
CA CYS A 15 8.33 10.76 0.75
C CYS A 15 7.29 10.59 -0.39
N ASP A 16 6.01 10.83 -0.11
CA ASP A 16 4.91 10.70 -1.09
C ASP A 16 4.84 11.86 -2.11
N ALA A 17 5.55 12.96 -1.85
CA ALA A 17 5.79 14.00 -2.85
C ALA A 17 6.93 13.53 -3.78
N GLU A 18 6.78 13.61 -5.10
CA GLU A 18 7.81 13.22 -6.08
C GLU A 18 9.16 13.93 -5.81
N ALA A 19 9.99 13.35 -4.94
CA ALA A 19 11.31 13.83 -4.59
C ALA A 19 12.35 12.98 -5.35
N PRO A 20 13.30 13.61 -6.09
CA PRO A 20 14.42 12.88 -6.65
C PRO A 20 15.38 12.48 -5.52
N GLU A 21 15.95 11.27 -5.66
CA GLU A 21 17.13 10.74 -4.95
C GLU A 21 17.35 11.23 -3.51
N ALA A 22 16.73 10.55 -2.53
CA ALA A 22 17.20 10.57 -1.15
C ALA A 22 18.50 9.74 -1.04
N SER A 23 19.63 10.31 -1.50
CA SER A 23 20.96 9.81 -1.19
C SER A 23 21.51 10.57 0.01
N GLU A 24 21.21 10.10 1.21
CA GLU A 24 22.14 10.04 2.34
C GLU A 24 21.40 9.45 3.54
N ALA A 25 21.94 8.33 4.05
CA ALA A 25 21.45 7.70 5.26
C ALA A 25 21.65 8.67 6.43
N ALA A 26 20.57 9.11 7.06
CA ALA A 26 20.63 9.91 8.27
C ALA A 26 21.32 9.12 9.40
N GLU A 27 22.50 9.58 9.81
CA GLU A 27 23.10 9.19 11.08
C GLU A 27 22.19 9.62 12.24
N ALA A 28 22.25 8.86 13.34
CA ALA A 28 21.41 9.00 14.52
C ALA A 28 21.49 10.41 15.14
N SER A 29 20.57 11.28 14.74
CA SER A 29 20.13 12.46 15.47
C SER A 29 18.59 12.48 15.43
N ASP A 30 17.92 12.92 16.51
CA ASP A 30 16.46 12.90 16.68
C ASP A 30 15.67 13.75 15.65
N VAL A 31 16.36 14.30 14.65
CA VAL A 31 15.83 15.11 13.56
C VAL A 31 16.35 14.52 12.25
N ALA A 32 15.46 14.03 11.40
CA ALA A 32 15.79 13.74 10.02
C ALA A 32 15.85 15.08 9.27
N GLU A 33 16.98 15.41 8.66
CA GLU A 33 17.05 16.60 7.81
C GLU A 33 16.14 16.38 6.59
N ALA A 34 15.26 17.34 6.34
CA ALA A 34 14.53 17.37 5.07
C ALA A 34 15.56 17.48 3.94
N PRO A 35 15.41 16.70 2.85
CA PRO A 35 16.36 16.78 1.75
C PRO A 35 16.45 18.22 1.24
N ASP A 36 17.68 18.74 1.14
CA ASP A 36 18.01 20.10 0.67
C ASP A 36 17.51 20.39 -0.77
N ASP A 37 16.97 19.39 -1.48
CA ASP A 37 16.52 19.49 -2.87
C ASP A 37 15.10 18.94 -3.13
N VAL A 38 14.11 19.38 -2.34
CA VAL A 38 12.73 19.49 -2.86
C VAL A 38 12.59 20.70 -3.83
N GLY A 39 13.68 21.44 -4.04
CA GLY A 39 13.76 22.73 -4.72
C GLY A 39 13.81 22.69 -6.26
N GLY A 40 13.83 21.52 -6.90
CA GLY A 40 13.96 21.45 -8.37
C GLY A 40 12.70 21.80 -9.18
N LYS A 41 11.48 21.62 -8.66
CA LYS A 41 10.24 21.71 -9.47
C LYS A 41 9.05 22.43 -8.84
N SER A 42 9.02 22.61 -7.53
CA SER A 42 7.95 23.34 -6.86
C SER A 42 8.52 24.65 -6.30
N ALA A 43 7.90 25.79 -6.61
CA ALA A 43 8.31 27.10 -6.11
C ALA A 43 7.87 27.32 -4.64
N LEU A 44 7.86 26.25 -3.84
CA LEU A 44 7.41 26.28 -2.46
C LEU A 44 8.57 26.74 -1.57
N ASP A 45 8.27 27.67 -0.68
CA ASP A 45 9.21 28.11 0.36
C ASP A 45 9.41 26.97 1.36
N ALA A 46 10.65 26.51 1.54
CA ALA A 46 10.97 25.44 2.48
C ALA A 46 10.52 25.75 3.92
N GLY A 47 10.37 27.03 4.28
CA GLY A 47 9.84 27.45 5.58
C GLY A 47 8.37 27.11 5.83
N ILE A 48 7.62 26.67 4.81
CA ILE A 48 6.22 26.21 4.96
C ILE A 48 6.14 24.69 5.20
N LEU A 49 7.23 23.97 5.01
CA LEU A 49 7.25 22.52 5.24
C LEU A 49 7.36 22.24 6.73
N PRO A 50 6.62 21.24 7.24
CA PRO A 50 6.74 20.83 8.63
C PRO A 50 8.13 20.27 8.92
N ARG A 51 8.54 20.32 10.18
CA ARG A 51 9.75 19.61 10.63
C ARG A 51 9.50 18.10 10.56
N LEU A 52 10.50 17.36 10.09
CA LEU A 52 10.48 15.91 10.01
C LEU A 52 11.01 15.29 11.29
N TYR A 53 10.32 14.27 11.77
CA TYR A 53 10.72 13.49 12.93
C TYR A 53 10.72 12.01 12.60
N THR A 54 11.40 11.22 13.43
CA THR A 54 11.24 9.76 13.40
C THR A 54 9.94 9.35 14.10
N PRO A 55 9.32 8.22 13.73
CA PRO A 55 8.05 7.77 14.30
C PRO A 55 8.02 7.69 15.84
N GLN A 56 9.16 7.34 16.45
CA GLN A 56 9.36 7.22 17.89
C GLN A 56 9.58 8.55 18.62
N SER A 57 9.75 9.66 17.90
CA SER A 57 9.96 10.98 18.50
C SER A 57 8.68 11.46 19.17
N VAL A 58 8.79 11.97 20.40
CA VAL A 58 7.69 12.67 21.08
C VAL A 58 7.63 14.09 20.52
N VAL A 59 6.57 14.39 19.78
CA VAL A 59 6.40 15.69 19.10
C VAL A 59 5.62 16.68 19.96
N GLY A 60 4.99 16.20 21.04
CA GLY A 60 4.32 17.06 22.00
C GLY A 60 3.53 16.27 23.04
N SER A 61 2.56 16.94 23.65
CA SER A 61 1.62 16.32 24.59
C SER A 61 0.21 16.87 24.37
N VAL A 62 -0.80 16.07 24.70
CA VAL A 62 -2.21 16.46 24.67
C VAL A 62 -2.41 17.69 25.56
N THR A 63 -2.94 18.78 24.98
CA THR A 63 -3.27 20.02 25.69
C THR A 63 -4.59 19.90 26.46
N ALA A 64 -4.91 20.85 27.33
CA ALA A 64 -6.22 20.92 27.99
C ALA A 64 -7.38 20.91 26.98
N GLU A 65 -7.25 21.64 25.87
CA GLU A 65 -8.24 21.64 24.79
C GLU A 65 -8.30 20.28 24.08
N GLY A 66 -7.16 19.71 23.71
CA GLY A 66 -7.10 18.38 23.09
C GLY A 66 -7.70 17.29 23.99
N SER A 67 -7.52 17.41 25.30
CA SER A 67 -8.13 16.52 26.30
C SER A 67 -9.65 16.61 26.29
N ALA A 68 -10.20 17.83 26.28
CA ALA A 68 -11.64 18.06 26.26
C ALA A 68 -12.32 17.50 24.99
N GLN A 69 -11.62 17.46 23.87
CA GLN A 69 -12.16 16.98 22.59
C GLN A 69 -11.99 15.47 22.38
N SER A 70 -10.85 14.91 22.77
CA SER A 70 -10.52 13.51 22.52
C SER A 70 -10.85 12.57 23.69
N GLY A 71 -10.98 13.11 24.91
CA GLY A 71 -11.08 12.32 26.14
C GLY A 71 -9.75 11.76 26.65
N LEU A 72 -8.63 12.01 25.95
CA LEU A 72 -7.30 11.62 26.42
C LEU A 72 -6.84 12.54 27.57
N PRO A 73 -6.12 12.04 28.59
CA PRO A 73 -5.61 12.89 29.67
C PRO A 73 -4.67 13.99 29.14
N GLU A 74 -4.82 15.21 29.66
CA GLU A 74 -3.83 16.28 29.46
C GLU A 74 -2.43 15.81 29.88
N GLY A 75 -1.41 16.18 29.09
CA GLY A 75 -0.03 15.75 29.29
C GLY A 75 0.30 14.36 28.71
N THR A 76 -0.67 13.64 28.12
CA THR A 76 -0.40 12.39 27.39
C THR A 76 0.56 12.67 26.23
N ARG A 77 1.67 11.93 26.16
CA ARG A 77 2.67 12.09 25.10
C ARG A 77 2.08 11.78 23.72
N VAL A 78 2.43 12.59 22.74
CA VAL A 78 2.08 12.40 21.33
C VAL A 78 3.34 12.13 20.54
N PHE A 79 3.32 11.06 19.78
CA PHE A 79 4.42 10.61 18.94
C PHE A 79 4.17 11.01 17.48
N ALA A 80 5.22 11.21 16.69
CA ALA A 80 5.11 11.49 15.25
C ALA A 80 4.29 10.40 14.54
N GLY A 81 4.55 9.13 14.89
CA GLY A 81 3.84 7.99 14.33
C GLY A 81 4.35 7.59 12.95
N PHE A 82 3.66 6.65 12.32
CA PHE A 82 3.97 6.13 10.98
C PHE A 82 2.85 6.53 10.02
N GLY A 83 3.16 6.65 8.74
CA GLY A 83 2.16 6.56 7.68
C GLY A 83 1.49 5.17 7.67
N ASP A 84 0.34 5.06 7.01
CA ASP A 84 -0.49 3.84 7.07
C ASP A 84 0.20 2.62 6.45
N ALA A 85 0.94 2.82 5.36
CA ALA A 85 1.68 1.79 4.64
C ALA A 85 2.90 1.32 5.43
N GLY A 86 3.67 2.25 6.00
CA GLY A 86 4.78 1.93 6.91
C GLY A 86 4.29 1.15 8.14
N ALA A 87 3.24 1.65 8.79
CA ALA A 87 2.63 1.02 9.96
C ALA A 87 2.13 -0.40 9.66
N THR A 88 1.39 -0.58 8.56
CA THR A 88 0.83 -1.87 8.18
C THR A 88 1.93 -2.88 7.85
N THR A 89 2.97 -2.45 7.14
CA THR A 89 4.12 -3.28 6.80
C THR A 89 4.80 -3.77 8.07
N PHE A 90 5.16 -2.86 8.97
CA PHE A 90 5.80 -3.20 10.24
C PHE A 90 4.92 -4.10 11.13
N ALA A 91 3.65 -3.72 11.32
CA ALA A 91 2.72 -4.45 12.17
C ALA A 91 2.43 -5.88 11.68
N SER A 92 2.58 -6.12 10.37
CA SER A 92 2.47 -7.47 9.78
C SER A 92 3.71 -8.35 9.96
N GLY A 93 4.76 -7.84 10.62
CA GLY A 93 6.00 -8.57 10.88
C GLY A 93 7.03 -8.46 9.75
N VAL A 94 6.83 -7.58 8.78
CA VAL A 94 7.80 -7.28 7.73
C VAL A 94 8.77 -6.23 8.24
N ALA A 95 10.00 -6.64 8.52
CA ALA A 95 11.04 -5.79 9.08
C ALA A 95 12.40 -5.95 8.37
N ALA A 96 12.51 -6.86 7.40
CA ALA A 96 13.75 -7.14 6.69
C ALA A 96 13.52 -7.58 5.23
N PRO A 97 14.54 -7.45 4.37
CA PRO A 97 14.51 -7.95 3.00
C PRO A 97 14.12 -9.43 2.90
N GLY A 98 13.28 -9.76 1.92
CA GLY A 98 12.77 -11.11 1.69
C GLY A 98 11.47 -11.43 2.45
N GLN A 99 10.97 -10.49 3.26
CA GLN A 99 9.65 -10.56 3.86
C GLN A 99 8.67 -9.66 3.08
N TYR A 100 7.43 -10.12 2.96
CA TYR A 100 6.41 -9.45 2.16
C TYR A 100 5.08 -9.39 2.91
N ASN A 101 4.44 -8.23 2.81
CA ASN A 101 3.03 -8.05 3.13
C ASN A 101 2.26 -8.06 1.81
N ILE A 102 1.16 -8.81 1.75
CA ILE A 102 0.20 -8.73 0.65
C ILE A 102 -1.14 -8.36 1.28
N ASN A 103 -1.60 -7.15 1.02
CA ASN A 103 -2.89 -6.67 1.49
C ASN A 103 -3.92 -6.79 0.36
N LEU A 104 -4.99 -7.53 0.63
CA LEU A 104 -6.09 -7.75 -0.32
C LEU A 104 -7.38 -7.15 0.24
N GLY A 105 -7.60 -5.88 -0.04
CA GLY A 105 -8.88 -5.18 0.14
C GLY A 105 -9.70 -5.19 -1.15
N THR A 106 -10.50 -4.13 -1.37
CA THR A 106 -11.16 -3.89 -2.67
C THR A 106 -10.12 -3.86 -3.79
N SER A 107 -9.10 -3.02 -3.64
CA SER A 107 -7.81 -3.09 -4.34
C SER A 107 -6.77 -3.75 -3.43
N GLY A 108 -5.55 -3.95 -3.93
CA GLY A 108 -4.47 -4.50 -3.13
C GLY A 108 -3.15 -3.76 -3.28
N TRP A 109 -2.21 -4.12 -2.42
CA TRP A 109 -0.82 -3.70 -2.53
C TRP A 109 0.11 -4.73 -1.92
N ILE A 110 1.33 -4.77 -2.43
CA ILE A 110 2.41 -5.62 -1.90
C ILE A 110 3.47 -4.70 -1.32
N ALA A 111 3.93 -5.00 -0.11
CA ALA A 111 4.97 -4.24 0.56
C ALA A 111 6.14 -5.13 0.95
N THR A 112 7.35 -4.57 0.92
CA THR A 112 8.55 -5.19 1.49
C THR A 112 9.45 -4.11 2.07
N VAL A 113 10.42 -4.53 2.90
CA VAL A 113 11.49 -3.66 3.40
C VAL A 113 12.75 -3.92 2.59
N SER A 114 13.41 -2.89 2.08
CA SER A 114 14.74 -3.03 1.48
C SER A 114 15.65 -1.84 1.74
N ARG A 115 16.96 -2.08 1.61
CA ARG A 115 18.01 -1.07 1.86
C ARG A 115 17.96 0.16 0.94
N HIS A 116 17.31 0.01 -0.21
CA HIS A 116 17.20 1.05 -1.23
C HIS A 116 15.75 1.13 -1.72
N PRO A 117 15.32 2.32 -2.16
CA PRO A 117 14.03 2.49 -2.82
C PRO A 117 14.01 1.79 -4.19
N PHE A 118 12.82 1.41 -4.67
CA PHE A 118 12.60 0.87 -6.00
C PHE A 118 12.52 1.98 -7.06
N THR A 119 13.68 2.44 -7.52
CA THR A 119 13.78 3.46 -8.58
C THR A 119 13.54 2.90 -9.99
N ASP A 120 13.62 1.58 -10.17
CA ASP A 120 13.45 0.87 -11.44
C ASP A 120 12.02 0.39 -11.72
N LYS A 121 11.08 0.65 -10.80
CA LYS A 121 9.69 0.17 -10.87
C LYS A 121 8.72 1.37 -10.89
N PRO A 122 8.37 1.87 -12.09
CA PRO A 122 7.38 2.92 -12.22
C PRO A 122 6.07 2.54 -11.53
N GLY A 123 5.56 3.42 -10.67
CA GLY A 123 4.34 3.19 -9.89
C GLY A 123 4.55 2.51 -8.54
N ALA A 124 5.78 2.17 -8.16
CA ALA A 124 6.12 1.82 -6.78
C ALA A 124 6.15 3.09 -5.90
N ALA A 125 5.62 2.99 -4.69
CA ALA A 125 5.79 3.97 -3.62
C ALA A 125 6.99 3.55 -2.77
N ASN A 126 7.82 4.53 -2.41
CA ASN A 126 9.03 4.30 -1.61
C ASN A 126 8.96 5.22 -0.39
N LEU A 127 8.98 4.62 0.79
CA LEU A 127 8.72 5.31 2.05
C LEU A 127 9.90 5.07 2.99
N ALA A 128 10.27 6.07 3.77
CA ALA A 128 11.23 5.88 4.86
C ALA A 128 10.64 4.87 5.86
N PHE A 129 11.39 3.83 6.25
CA PHE A 129 10.81 2.83 7.14
C PHE A 129 10.62 3.34 8.57
N GLY A 130 11.38 4.35 8.99
CA GLY A 130 11.21 5.03 10.29
C GLY A 130 11.66 4.25 11.52
N VAL A 131 11.65 2.90 11.49
CA VAL A 131 12.26 2.04 12.55
C VAL A 131 13.74 1.72 12.30
N SER A 132 14.22 1.92 11.09
CA SER A 132 15.58 1.62 10.64
C SER A 132 15.91 2.50 9.42
N PRO A 133 17.18 2.56 8.96
CA PRO A 133 17.54 3.34 7.77
C PRO A 133 17.11 2.69 6.44
N ASP A 134 16.37 1.57 6.49
CA ASP A 134 15.81 0.92 5.31
C ASP A 134 14.54 1.65 4.81
N PHE A 135 14.02 1.20 3.67
CA PHE A 135 12.84 1.73 3.00
C PHE A 135 11.72 0.68 2.98
N VAL A 136 10.47 1.14 3.14
CA VAL A 136 9.29 0.37 2.76
C VAL A 136 9.01 0.65 1.28
N ASN A 137 8.99 -0.41 0.49
CA ASN A 137 8.68 -0.35 -0.94
C ASN A 137 7.36 -1.05 -1.19
N ALA A 138 6.40 -0.31 -1.74
CA ALA A 138 5.04 -0.75 -1.95
C ALA A 138 4.64 -0.65 -3.43
N VAL A 139 3.95 -1.66 -3.94
CA VAL A 139 3.34 -1.61 -5.29
C VAL A 139 1.83 -1.80 -5.19
N PRO A 140 1.03 -0.82 -5.64
CA PRO A 140 -0.42 -0.91 -5.63
C PRO A 140 -0.96 -1.55 -6.92
N PHE A 141 -1.98 -2.40 -6.78
CA PHE A 141 -2.74 -2.98 -7.89
C PHE A 141 -4.23 -2.83 -7.62
N LEU A 142 -5.00 -2.52 -8.66
CA LEU A 142 -6.40 -2.09 -8.53
C LEU A 142 -7.35 -3.27 -8.40
N ASN A 143 -7.00 -4.43 -8.97
CA ASN A 143 -7.89 -5.56 -9.15
C ASN A 143 -7.55 -6.68 -8.15
N ALA A 144 -8.28 -6.74 -7.05
CA ALA A 144 -8.05 -7.67 -5.94
C ALA A 144 -9.39 -8.25 -5.42
N GLY A 145 -9.88 -7.78 -4.28
CA GLY A 145 -11.15 -8.21 -3.70
C GLY A 145 -12.37 -7.75 -4.50
N ASP A 146 -12.26 -6.67 -5.28
CA ASP A 146 -13.29 -6.24 -6.23
C ASP A 146 -13.51 -7.27 -7.35
N VAL A 147 -12.46 -7.93 -7.83
CA VAL A 147 -12.52 -9.05 -8.77
C VAL A 147 -13.24 -10.23 -8.12
N HIS A 148 -12.91 -10.56 -6.86
CA HIS A 148 -13.60 -11.62 -6.13
C HIS A 148 -15.09 -11.30 -5.98
N LYS A 149 -15.44 -10.08 -5.54
CA LYS A 149 -16.82 -9.62 -5.41
C LYS A 149 -17.56 -9.70 -6.75
N TRP A 150 -16.95 -9.22 -7.83
CA TRP A 150 -17.52 -9.29 -9.18
C TRP A 150 -17.72 -10.73 -9.65
N ALA A 151 -16.74 -11.61 -9.43
CA ALA A 151 -16.81 -13.00 -9.86
C ALA A 151 -17.90 -13.77 -9.09
N VAL A 152 -18.02 -13.55 -7.77
CA VAL A 152 -19.10 -14.11 -6.95
C VAL A 152 -20.46 -13.60 -7.41
N SER A 153 -20.59 -12.30 -7.67
CA SER A 153 -21.82 -11.71 -8.22
C SER A 153 -22.19 -12.34 -9.57
N THR A 154 -21.22 -12.50 -10.46
CA THR A 154 -21.43 -12.93 -11.86
C THR A 154 -21.70 -14.42 -11.98
N PHE A 155 -21.00 -15.25 -11.20
CA PHE A 155 -21.02 -16.71 -11.37
C PHE A 155 -21.73 -17.45 -10.24
N ALA A 156 -21.96 -16.80 -9.11
CA ALA A 156 -22.63 -17.38 -7.95
C ALA A 156 -23.80 -16.52 -7.44
N ASP A 157 -24.30 -15.57 -8.24
CA ASP A 157 -25.45 -14.71 -7.90
C ASP A 157 -25.26 -13.90 -6.60
N GLY A 158 -24.01 -13.60 -6.24
CA GLY A 158 -23.68 -12.89 -5.01
C GLY A 158 -23.58 -13.77 -3.75
N ASP A 159 -23.80 -15.08 -3.89
CA ASP A 159 -23.74 -16.05 -2.80
C ASP A 159 -22.31 -16.61 -2.67
N TYR A 160 -21.65 -16.30 -1.55
CA TYR A 160 -20.28 -16.72 -1.27
C TYR A 160 -20.16 -18.21 -0.93
N ASP A 161 -21.16 -18.82 -0.31
CA ASP A 161 -21.14 -20.26 0.02
C ASP A 161 -21.26 -21.06 -1.28
N LYS A 162 -22.14 -20.63 -2.18
CA LYS A 162 -22.25 -21.18 -3.53
C LYS A 162 -20.97 -20.97 -4.33
N ALA A 163 -20.33 -19.81 -4.23
CA ALA A 163 -19.06 -19.55 -4.89
C ALA A 163 -17.97 -20.50 -4.39
N HIS A 164 -17.90 -20.74 -3.08
CA HIS A 164 -16.95 -21.68 -2.48
C HIS A 164 -17.17 -23.10 -3.01
N ALA A 165 -18.42 -23.59 -3.00
CA ALA A 165 -18.75 -24.91 -3.56
C ALA A 165 -18.41 -25.02 -5.06
N LEU A 166 -18.62 -23.96 -5.85
CA LEU A 166 -18.20 -23.92 -7.25
C LEU A 166 -16.68 -24.03 -7.38
N LEU A 167 -15.91 -23.28 -6.59
CA LEU A 167 -14.45 -23.34 -6.60
C LEU A 167 -13.93 -24.75 -6.29
N GLU A 168 -14.57 -25.51 -5.38
CA GLU A 168 -14.22 -26.89 -5.06
C GLU A 168 -14.47 -27.88 -6.23
N SER A 169 -15.41 -27.56 -7.11
CA SER A 169 -15.74 -28.37 -8.29
C SER A 169 -14.85 -28.13 -9.51
N SER A 170 -14.03 -27.07 -9.50
CA SER A 170 -13.02 -26.81 -10.52
C SER A 170 -11.64 -27.23 -10.02
N VAL A 171 -10.71 -27.46 -10.94
CA VAL A 171 -9.34 -27.89 -10.64
C VAL A 171 -8.37 -26.71 -10.71
N PRO A 172 -7.24 -26.72 -9.96
CA PRO A 172 -6.20 -25.72 -10.11
C PRO A 172 -5.79 -25.53 -11.59
N GLY A 173 -5.73 -24.27 -12.03
CA GLY A 173 -5.49 -23.91 -13.44
C GLY A 173 -6.75 -23.88 -14.30
N ALA A 174 -7.94 -24.06 -13.72
CA ALA A 174 -9.26 -23.85 -14.35
C ALA A 174 -9.41 -24.50 -15.75
N HIS A 175 -8.91 -25.72 -15.91
CA HIS A 175 -8.88 -26.44 -17.19
C HIS A 175 -8.26 -25.63 -18.35
N GLY A 176 -7.30 -24.76 -18.07
CA GLY A 176 -6.59 -23.93 -19.05
C GLY A 176 -7.24 -22.59 -19.34
N VAL A 177 -8.34 -22.24 -18.68
CA VAL A 177 -8.93 -20.89 -18.76
C VAL A 177 -8.08 -19.91 -17.95
N LEU A 178 -7.68 -18.81 -18.59
CA LEU A 178 -6.96 -17.71 -17.95
C LEU A 178 -7.87 -16.49 -17.85
N CYS A 179 -7.77 -15.77 -16.73
CA CYS A 179 -8.40 -14.46 -16.58
C CYS A 179 -7.33 -13.38 -16.46
N LEU A 180 -7.46 -12.33 -17.27
CA LEU A 180 -6.82 -11.04 -17.03
C LEU A 180 -7.78 -10.23 -16.14
N PRO A 181 -7.42 -9.94 -14.88
CA PRO A 181 -8.39 -9.46 -13.89
C PRO A 181 -8.69 -7.96 -13.98
N TYR A 182 -8.27 -7.26 -15.04
CA TYR A 182 -8.19 -5.79 -15.10
C TYR A 182 -9.54 -5.08 -15.30
N LEU A 183 -10.52 -5.29 -14.44
CA LEU A 183 -11.90 -4.78 -14.58
C LEU A 183 -11.96 -3.24 -14.67
N VAL A 184 -11.07 -2.54 -13.98
CA VAL A 184 -11.10 -1.07 -13.85
C VAL A 184 -9.86 -0.36 -14.41
N GLY A 185 -9.11 -1.02 -15.29
CA GLY A 185 -7.75 -0.59 -15.60
C GLY A 185 -6.74 -1.24 -14.65
N GLU A 186 -5.46 -0.89 -14.76
CA GLU A 186 -4.46 -1.36 -13.79
C GLU A 186 -3.35 -0.34 -13.56
N ARG A 187 -2.85 -0.28 -12.31
CA ARG A 187 -1.61 0.40 -11.93
C ARG A 187 -0.47 -0.59 -12.09
N PHE A 188 0.12 -1.10 -11.02
CA PHE A 188 1.17 -2.11 -11.14
C PHE A 188 0.56 -3.49 -11.46
N PRO A 189 1.16 -4.32 -12.32
CA PRO A 189 2.40 -4.10 -13.10
C PRO A 189 2.17 -3.51 -14.50
N VAL A 190 0.93 -3.40 -14.98
CA VAL A 190 0.62 -3.12 -16.40
C VAL A 190 0.67 -1.63 -16.77
N MET A 191 0.35 -0.78 -15.81
CA MET A 191 0.33 0.69 -15.89
C MET A 191 -0.53 1.21 -17.05
N ASN A 192 -1.78 0.74 -17.10
CA ASN A 192 -2.72 1.11 -18.15
C ASN A 192 -4.15 1.27 -17.61
N ALA A 193 -4.60 2.52 -17.48
CA ALA A 193 -5.94 2.84 -17.00
C ALA A 193 -7.08 2.42 -17.98
N ALA A 194 -6.76 2.20 -19.26
CA ALA A 194 -7.73 1.82 -20.29
C ALA A 194 -7.85 0.31 -20.48
N ILE A 195 -6.95 -0.51 -19.93
CA ILE A 195 -7.03 -1.97 -20.08
C ILE A 195 -8.29 -2.51 -19.40
N ARG A 196 -8.88 -3.58 -19.95
CA ARG A 196 -10.07 -4.23 -19.41
C ARG A 196 -9.85 -5.73 -19.27
N GLY A 197 -10.61 -6.33 -18.37
CA GLY A 197 -10.53 -7.76 -18.09
C GLY A 197 -10.90 -8.63 -19.29
N ALA A 198 -10.33 -9.83 -19.35
CA ALA A 198 -10.56 -10.78 -20.43
C ALA A 198 -10.44 -12.21 -19.93
N PHE A 199 -11.20 -13.13 -20.53
CA PHE A 199 -10.97 -14.56 -20.41
C PHE A 199 -10.35 -15.10 -21.70
N VAL A 200 -9.33 -15.92 -21.56
CA VAL A 200 -8.60 -16.55 -22.67
C VAL A 200 -8.58 -18.06 -22.44
N GLY A 201 -8.67 -18.85 -23.52
CA GLY A 201 -8.68 -20.32 -23.43
C GLY A 201 -10.04 -20.93 -23.12
N VAL A 202 -11.13 -20.17 -23.22
CA VAL A 202 -12.50 -20.68 -23.05
C VAL A 202 -12.85 -21.62 -24.21
N GLY A 203 -13.33 -22.83 -23.88
CA GLY A 203 -13.79 -23.84 -24.82
C GLY A 203 -15.14 -24.45 -24.43
N PRO A 204 -15.68 -25.41 -25.22
CA PRO A 204 -16.98 -26.02 -24.97
C PRO A 204 -17.11 -26.71 -23.60
N ASP A 205 -16.00 -27.20 -23.05
CA ASP A 205 -15.95 -27.88 -21.76
C ASP A 205 -15.69 -26.93 -20.58
N SER A 206 -15.44 -25.65 -20.83
CA SER A 206 -15.23 -24.65 -19.79
C SER A 206 -16.52 -24.47 -18.98
N THR A 207 -16.43 -24.66 -17.68
CA THR A 207 -17.59 -24.56 -16.79
C THR A 207 -17.64 -23.20 -16.11
N ARG A 208 -18.80 -22.88 -15.54
CA ARG A 208 -18.95 -21.70 -14.66
C ARG A 208 -17.97 -21.72 -13.48
N ALA A 209 -17.66 -22.91 -12.95
CA ALA A 209 -16.69 -23.08 -11.88
C ALA A 209 -15.28 -22.72 -12.34
N ASP A 210 -14.90 -23.09 -13.57
CA ASP A 210 -13.61 -22.72 -14.17
C ASP A 210 -13.50 -21.22 -14.37
N MET A 211 -14.56 -20.55 -14.83
CA MET A 211 -14.55 -19.09 -15.01
C MET A 211 -14.37 -18.36 -13.67
N LEU A 212 -15.07 -18.80 -12.62
CA LEU A 212 -14.92 -18.25 -11.27
C LEU A 212 -13.51 -18.49 -10.72
N ARG A 213 -12.98 -19.71 -10.85
CA ARG A 213 -11.61 -20.05 -10.40
C ARG A 213 -10.56 -19.24 -11.18
N ALA A 214 -10.68 -19.16 -12.50
CA ALA A 214 -9.77 -18.41 -13.34
C ALA A 214 -9.71 -16.93 -12.96
N ALA A 215 -10.83 -16.33 -12.54
CA ALA A 215 -10.84 -14.94 -12.05
C ALA A 215 -9.98 -14.77 -10.78
N LEU A 216 -10.08 -15.69 -9.82
CA LEU A 216 -9.29 -15.63 -8.58
C LEU A 216 -7.82 -16.00 -8.82
N GLU A 217 -7.55 -17.02 -9.64
CA GLU A 217 -6.19 -17.37 -10.05
C GLU A 217 -5.55 -16.23 -10.87
N GLY A 218 -6.33 -15.50 -11.66
CA GLY A 218 -5.89 -14.30 -12.38
C GLY A 218 -5.37 -13.20 -11.45
N VAL A 219 -6.04 -12.95 -10.32
CA VAL A 219 -5.52 -12.04 -9.28
C VAL A 219 -4.20 -12.57 -8.72
N ALA A 220 -4.12 -13.87 -8.38
CA ALA A 220 -2.88 -14.47 -7.88
C ALA A 220 -1.73 -14.39 -8.90
N PHE A 221 -2.00 -14.55 -10.19
CA PHE A 221 -1.01 -14.38 -11.25
C PHE A 221 -0.57 -12.93 -11.43
N SER A 222 -1.47 -11.96 -11.20
CA SER A 222 -1.10 -10.54 -11.25
C SER A 222 -0.22 -10.10 -10.08
N ILE A 223 -0.32 -10.79 -8.94
CA ILE A 223 0.50 -10.57 -7.74
C ILE A 223 1.92 -11.14 -7.90
N ARG A 224 2.06 -12.23 -8.68
CA ARG A 224 3.32 -12.95 -8.90
C ARG A 224 4.27 -12.20 -9.82
#